data_AF-A0A4W5PHT9-F1
#
_entry.id   AF-A0A4W5PHT9-F1
#
_cell.length_a   1.000
_cell.length_b   1.000
_cell.length_c   1.000
_cell.angle_alpha   90.00
_cell.angle_beta   90.00
_cell.angle_gamma   90.00
#
_symmetry.space_group_name_H-M   'P 1'
#
loop_
_entity.id
_entity.type
_entity.pdbx_description
1 polymer ?
#
loop_
_entity_poly.entity_id
_entity_poly.type
_entity_poly.pdbx_seq_one_letter_code
_entity_poly.pdbx_strand_id
1 'polypeptide(L)' 'MSGFTLQEFGLARFKTSVTKTMKGFEYVLAKMQGETPSRTLAEHATERARETAQAAKEKAKDL' A
#
# COMPACT_ATOMS: atom_id res chain seq x y z
N MET A 1 20.10 -11.21 18.15
CA MET A 1 19.36 -11.30 16.86
C MET A 1 18.09 -10.42 16.79
N SER A 2 17.60 -9.83 17.88
CA SER A 2 16.36 -9.01 17.86
C SER A 2 16.51 -7.61 17.24
N GLY A 3 17.69 -6.98 17.30
CA GLY A 3 17.89 -5.61 16.79
C GLY A 3 17.75 -5.45 15.27
N PHE A 4 18.16 -6.47 14.50
CA PHE A 4 18.07 -6.45 13.02
C PHE A 4 16.61 -6.39 12.55
N THR A 5 15.73 -7.16 13.20
CA THR A 5 14.31 -7.26 12.82
C THR A 5 13.53 -5.97 13.04
N LEU A 6 13.88 -5.17 14.07
CA LEU A 6 13.23 -3.90 14.35
C LEU A 6 13.63 -2.82 13.33
N GLN A 7 14.91 -2.79 12.95
CA GLN A 7 15.41 -1.87 11.94
C GLN A 7 14.80 -2.17 10.56
N GLU A 8 14.72 -3.45 10.17
CA GLU A 8 14.10 -3.87 8.91
C GLU A 8 12.61 -3.55 8.88
N PHE A 9 11.90 -3.80 9.98
CA PHE A 9 10.49 -3.43 10.11
C PHE A 9 10.28 -1.92 9.99
N GLY A 10 11.11 -1.13 10.70
CA GLY A 10 11.08 0.33 10.64
C GLY A 10 11.34 0.85 9.22
N LEU A 11 12.34 0.30 8.54
CA LEU A 11 12.68 0.65 7.17
C LEU A 11 11.56 0.28 6.18
N ALA A 12 10.96 -0.90 6.32
CA ALA A 12 9.84 -1.35 5.49
C ALA A 12 8.60 -0.44 5.68
N ARG A 13 8.29 -0.07 6.92
CA ARG A 13 7.21 0.87 7.25
C ARG A 13 7.50 2.26 6.69
N PHE A 14 8.72 2.76 6.85
CA PHE A 14 9.13 4.05 6.32
C PHE A 14 8.98 4.12 4.80
N LYS A 15 9.51 3.13 4.07
CA LYS A 15 9.36 3.03 2.60
C LYS A 15 7.88 3.02 2.19
N THR A 16 7.05 2.24 2.89
CA THR A 16 5.59 2.21 2.64
C THR A 16 4.93 3.57 2.86
N SER A 17 5.32 4.29 3.93
CA SER A 17 4.79 5.62 4.22
C SER A 17 5.16 6.63 3.14
N VAL A 18 6.42 6.63 2.67
CA VAL A 18 6.88 7.51 1.58
C VAL A 18 6.04 7.29 0.32
N THR A 19 5.85 6.04 -0.10
CA THR A 19 5.03 5.71 -1.29
C THR A 19 3.58 6.20 -1.14
N LYS A 20 2.97 6.01 0.04
CA LYS A 20 1.60 6.47 0.29
C LYS A 20 1.48 8.00 0.24
N THR A 21 2.44 8.70 0.84
CA THR A 21 2.48 10.16 0.84
C THR A 21 2.61 10.71 -0.58
N MET A 22 3.50 10.14 -1.41
CA MET A 22 3.65 10.56 -2.81
C MET A 22 2.36 10.35 -3.60
N LYS A 23 1.75 9.17 -3.51
CA LYS A 23 0.45 8.89 -4.17
C LYS A 23 -0.66 9.84 -3.68
N GLY A 24 -0.66 10.18 -2.40
CA GLY A 24 -1.60 11.15 -1.82
C GLY A 24 -1.41 12.55 -2.40
N PHE A 25 -0.16 13.01 -2.55
CA PHE A 25 0.13 14.28 -3.18
C PHE A 25 -0.25 14.29 -4.66
N GLU A 26 0.13 13.27 -5.42
CA GLU A 26 -0.27 13.12 -6.83
C GLU A 26 -1.79 13.19 -6.99
N TYR A 27 -2.54 12.48 -6.13
CA TYR A 27 -4.00 12.52 -6.12
C TYR A 27 -4.55 13.93 -5.87
N VAL A 28 -4.05 14.63 -4.84
CA VAL A 28 -4.51 15.98 -4.52
C VAL A 28 -4.17 16.96 -5.63
N LEU A 29 -2.94 16.88 -6.19
CA LEU A 29 -2.50 17.73 -7.29
C LEU A 29 -3.36 17.53 -8.55
N ALA A 30 -3.62 16.27 -8.94
CA ALA A 30 -4.50 15.96 -10.06
C ALA A 30 -5.91 16.53 -9.83
N LYS A 31 -6.47 16.36 -8.62
CA LYS A 31 -7.77 16.95 -8.25
C LYS A 31 -7.77 18.47 -8.31
N MET A 32 -6.69 19.13 -7.89
CA MET A 32 -6.55 20.60 -7.96
C MET A 32 -6.43 21.10 -9.40
N GLN A 33 -5.81 20.32 -10.29
CA GLN A 33 -5.63 20.65 -11.71
C GLN A 33 -6.86 20.33 -12.57
N GLY A 34 -7.94 19.82 -11.97
CA GLY A 34 -9.14 19.40 -12.69
C GLY A 34 -9.00 18.08 -13.45
N GLU A 35 -7.87 17.39 -13.28
CA GLU A 35 -7.67 16.05 -13.81
C GLU A 35 -8.44 15.03 -12.98
N THR A 36 -8.95 13.99 -13.64
CA THR A 36 -9.55 12.86 -12.94
C THR A 36 -8.43 11.87 -12.63
N PRO A 37 -8.11 11.59 -11.34
CA PRO A 37 -7.04 10.64 -11.01
C PRO A 37 -7.34 9.29 -11.67
N SER A 38 -6.40 8.78 -12.47
CA SER A 38 -6.57 7.56 -13.29
C SER A 38 -6.89 6.30 -12.48
N ARG A 39 -6.56 6.32 -11.18
CA ARG A 39 -7.03 5.35 -10.18
C ARG A 39 -7.40 6.08 -8.89
N THR A 40 -8.58 5.79 -8.38
CA THR A 40 -9.05 6.34 -7.11
C THR A 40 -8.41 5.60 -5.94
N LEU A 41 -8.30 6.27 -4.79
CA LEU A 41 -7.85 5.62 -3.54
C LEU A 41 -8.73 4.41 -3.18
N ALA A 42 -10.00 4.44 -3.55
CA ALA A 42 -10.96 3.35 -3.34
C ALA A 42 -10.63 2.10 -4.19
N GLU A 43 -10.24 2.29 -5.45
CA GLU A 43 -9.78 1.19 -6.32
C GLU A 43 -8.52 0.53 -5.75
N HIS A 44 -7.54 1.34 -5.31
CA HIS A 44 -6.31 0.82 -4.71
C HIS A 44 -6.56 0.10 -3.37
N ALA A 45 -7.52 0.56 -2.57
CA ALA A 45 -7.92 -0.13 -1.34
C ALA A 45 -8.59 -1.47 -1.64
N THR A 46 -9.43 -1.52 -2.68
CA THR A 46 -10.13 -2.73 -3.12
C THR A 46 -9.15 -3.77 -3.67
N GLU A 47 -8.17 -3.35 -4.46
CA GLU A 47 -7.12 -4.23 -5.00
C GLU A 47 -6.30 -4.86 -3.86
N ARG A 48 -5.85 -4.05 -2.90
CA ARG A 48 -5.12 -4.53 -1.71
C ARG A 48 -5.94 -5.50 -0.86
N ALA A 49 -7.23 -5.26 -0.71
CA ALA A 49 -8.12 -6.19 0.00
C ALA A 49 -8.19 -7.55 -0.72
N ARG A 50 -8.28 -7.54 -2.05
CA ARG A 50 -8.27 -8.76 -2.87
C ARG A 50 -6.95 -9.52 -2.77
N GLU A 51 -5.81 -8.83 -2.90
CA GLU A 51 -4.49 -9.44 -2.75
C GLU A 51 -4.33 -10.12 -1.37
N THR A 52 -4.79 -9.45 -0.31
CA THR A 52 -4.71 -9.97 1.06
C THR A 52 -5.59 -11.20 1.24
N ALA A 53 -6.82 -11.17 0.70
CA ALA A 53 -7.71 -12.32 0.71
C ALA A 53 -7.14 -13.50 -0.07
N GLN A 54 -6.49 -13.26 -1.21
CA GLN A 54 -5.86 -14.30 -2.02
C GLN A 54 -4.64 -14.90 -1.30
N ALA A 55 -3.79 -14.08 -0.69
CA ALA A 55 -2.66 -14.57 0.10
C ALA A 55 -3.10 -15.43 1.29
N ALA A 56 -4.19 -15.05 1.97
CA ALA A 56 -4.77 -15.87 3.03
C ALA A 56 -5.33 -17.19 2.50
N LYS A 57 -5.99 -17.16 1.34
CA LYS A 57 -6.51 -18.37 0.68
C LYS A 57 -5.40 -19.34 0.28
N GLU A 58 -4.29 -18.86 -0.29
CA GLU A 58 -3.16 -19.71 -0.64
C GLU A 58 -2.52 -20.33 0.61
N LYS A 59 -2.29 -19.55 1.67
CA LYS A 59 -1.77 -20.09 2.95
C LYS A 59 -2.66 -21.17 3.56
N ALA A 60 -3.98 -21.09 3.36
CA ALA A 60 -4.92 -22.08 3.88
C ALA A 60 -4.88 -23.42 3.12
N LYS A 61 -4.29 -23.47 1.92
CA LYS A 61 -4.10 -24.73 1.18
C LYS A 61 -2.93 -25.56 1.69
N ASP A 62 -1.98 -24.91 2.37
CA ASP A 62 -0.77 -25.54 2.94
C ASP A 62 -0.99 -26.07 4.36
N LEU A 63 -2.24 -26.09 4.84
CA LEU A 63 -2.72 -26.60 6.13
C LEU A 63 -3.52 -27.89 5.93
#